data_AF-A0A3B9L0K4-F1
#
_entry.id   AF-A0A3B9L0K4-F1
#
_cell.length_a   1.000
_cell.length_b   1.000
_cell.length_c   1.000
_cell.angle_alpha   90.00
_cell.angle_beta   90.00
_cell.angle_gamma   90.00
#
_symmetry.space_group_name_H-M   'P 1'
#
loop_
_entity.id
_entity.type
_entity.pdbx_description
1 polymer ?
#
loop_
_entity_poly.entity_id
_entity_poly.type
_entity_poly.pdbx_seq_one_letter_code
_entity_poly.pdbx_strand_id
1 'polypeptide(L)'
;GAVFKAFDAAGAGAGFSELARIPRFETATTMIDWLESQRNDLEPVAIDLVPVIGKVLAAMSELPQVRLARMSGSGATCFALFDTRDAADVAAEDIAATYPDWWVRATELGDAA
;
A
#
# COMPACT_ATOMS: atom_id res chain seq x y z
N GLY A 1 18.84 2.41 -2.00
CA GLY A 1 18.35 3.61 -1.29
C GLY A 1 18.54 3.45 0.22
N ALA A 2 18.17 4.45 1.03
CA ALA A 2 18.30 4.38 2.50
C ALA A 2 17.50 3.22 3.10
N VAL A 3 16.26 2.99 2.62
CA VAL A 3 15.41 1.86 3.04
C VAL A 3 16.08 0.51 2.80
N PHE A 4 16.60 0.27 1.59
CA PHE A 4 17.35 -0.96 1.29
C PHE A 4 18.57 -1.17 2.20
N LYS A 5 19.36 -0.11 2.46
CA LYS A 5 20.52 -0.21 3.37
C LYS A 5 20.10 -0.58 4.79
N ALA A 6 19.00 -0.01 5.28
CA ALA A 6 18.47 -0.32 6.60
C ALA A 6 17.88 -1.74 6.64
N PHE A 7 17.23 -2.18 5.57
CA PHE A 7 16.72 -3.55 5.44
C PHE A 7 17.88 -4.57 5.47
N ASP A 8 18.96 -4.30 4.73
CA ASP A 8 20.19 -5.10 4.75
C ASP A 8 20.81 -5.16 6.15
N ALA A 9 20.92 -4.00 6.83
CA ALA A 9 21.45 -3.92 8.19
C ALA A 9 20.58 -4.65 9.23
N ALA A 10 19.26 -4.75 8.99
CA ALA A 10 18.33 -5.50 9.83
C ALA A 10 18.37 -7.02 9.60
N GLY A 11 19.31 -7.51 8.78
CA GLY A 11 19.47 -8.93 8.45
C GLY A 11 18.66 -9.35 7.23
N ALA A 12 18.58 -8.48 6.21
CA ALA A 12 17.82 -8.67 4.98
C ALA A 12 17.73 -10.12 4.54
N GLY A 13 16.50 -10.63 4.47
CA GLY A 13 16.24 -11.91 3.84
C GLY A 13 16.68 -13.14 4.63
N ALA A 14 17.07 -13.03 5.90
CA ALA A 14 17.21 -14.20 6.79
C ALA A 14 15.90 -15.02 6.90
N GLY A 15 14.77 -14.46 6.44
CA GLY A 15 13.50 -15.13 6.17
C GLY A 15 12.91 -14.80 4.79
N PHE A 16 13.73 -14.43 3.80
CA PHE A 16 13.25 -14.21 2.44
C PHE A 16 12.64 -15.50 1.94
N SER A 17 11.39 -15.41 1.52
CA SER A 17 10.66 -16.51 0.91
C SER A 17 10.12 -15.95 -0.39
N GLU A 18 10.51 -16.61 -1.48
CA GLU A 18 10.02 -16.25 -2.80
C GLU A 18 8.49 -16.38 -2.79
N LEU A 19 7.83 -15.38 -3.35
CA LEU A 19 6.39 -15.43 -3.50
C LEU A 19 6.02 -16.66 -4.33
N ALA A 20 4.98 -17.37 -3.90
CA ALA A 20 4.37 -18.37 -4.74
C ALA A 20 3.97 -17.72 -6.09
N ARG A 21 3.94 -18.54 -7.15
CA ARG A 21 3.54 -18.07 -8.48
C ARG A 21 2.27 -17.24 -8.39
N ILE A 22 2.34 -16.00 -8.91
CA ILE A 22 1.19 -15.09 -8.97
C ILE A 22 0.08 -15.79 -9.77
N PRO A 23 -1.11 -16.04 -9.18
CA PRO A 23 -2.20 -16.67 -9.88
C PRO A 23 -2.78 -15.72 -10.94
N ARG A 24 -3.56 -16.27 -11.88
CA ARG A 24 -4.43 -15.43 -12.71
C ARG A 24 -5.65 -15.06 -11.90
N PHE A 25 -6.03 -13.79 -11.96
CA PHE A 25 -7.22 -13.27 -11.31
C PHE A 25 -8.32 -13.08 -12.36
N GLU A 26 -9.54 -13.48 -12.02
CA GLU A 26 -10.71 -13.24 -12.87
C GLU A 26 -11.32 -11.86 -12.62
N THR A 27 -11.09 -11.30 -11.43
CA THR A 27 -11.65 -10.02 -10.99
C THR A 27 -10.66 -9.24 -10.12
N ALA A 28 -10.86 -7.91 -10.03
CA ALA A 28 -10.10 -7.07 -9.11
C ALA A 28 -10.28 -7.52 -7.65
N THR A 29 -11.48 -7.93 -7.25
CA THR A 29 -11.75 -8.43 -5.89
C THR A 29 -10.88 -9.64 -5.55
N THR A 30 -10.82 -10.65 -6.43
CA THR A 30 -9.99 -11.85 -6.18
C THR A 30 -8.48 -11.54 -6.15
N MET A 31 -8.05 -10.53 -6.91
CA MET A 31 -6.69 -10.00 -6.83
C MET A 31 -6.43 -9.33 -5.47
N ILE A 32 -7.34 -8.48 -5.00
CA ILE A 32 -7.21 -7.76 -3.73
C ILE A 32 -7.18 -8.75 -2.55
N ASP A 33 -8.06 -9.75 -2.55
CA ASP A 33 -8.10 -10.80 -1.52
C ASP A 33 -6.76 -11.56 -1.45
N TRP A 34 -6.18 -11.89 -2.61
CA TRP A 34 -4.87 -12.53 -2.65
C TRP A 34 -3.75 -11.58 -2.16
N LEU A 35 -3.79 -10.32 -2.57
CA LEU A 35 -2.83 -9.28 -2.17
C LEU A 35 -2.83 -9.03 -0.66
N GLU A 36 -3.98 -9.13 0.01
CA GLU A 36 -4.08 -8.96 1.46
C GLU A 36 -3.19 -9.95 2.23
N SER A 37 -3.06 -11.18 1.70
CA SER A 37 -2.17 -12.20 2.27
C SER A 37 -0.69 -12.03 1.88
N GLN A 38 -0.37 -11.06 1.02
CA GLN A 38 1.00 -10.74 0.64
C GLN A 38 1.59 -9.65 1.55
N ARG A 39 2.91 -9.53 1.50
CA ARG A 39 3.68 -8.61 2.34
C ARG A 39 4.52 -7.67 1.49
N ASN A 40 4.81 -6.49 2.05
CA ASN A 40 5.90 -5.64 1.62
C ASN A 40 6.96 -5.64 2.73
N ASP A 41 8.02 -6.44 2.55
CA ASP A 41 9.08 -6.61 3.55
C ASP A 41 9.86 -5.31 3.84
N LEU A 42 9.77 -4.30 2.95
CA LEU A 42 10.40 -3.00 3.12
C LEU A 42 9.55 -2.00 3.93
N GLU A 43 8.25 -2.26 4.08
CA GLU A 43 7.32 -1.35 4.76
C GLU A 43 7.68 -1.10 6.23
N PRO A 44 7.97 -2.13 7.06
CA PRO A 44 8.36 -1.90 8.46
C PRO A 44 9.61 -1.02 8.57
N VAL A 45 10.63 -1.31 7.76
CA VAL A 45 11.89 -0.55 7.78
C VAL A 45 11.69 0.88 7.27
N ALA A 46 10.82 1.08 6.28
CA ALA A 46 10.51 2.42 5.80
C ALA A 46 9.77 3.24 6.88
N ILE A 47 8.86 2.62 7.64
CA ILE A 47 8.17 3.26 8.77
C ILE A 47 9.16 3.61 9.88
N ASP A 48 10.09 2.71 10.22
CA ASP A 48 11.11 2.96 11.26
C ASP A 48 11.99 4.17 10.91
N LEU A 49 12.38 4.30 9.63
CA LEU A 49 13.16 5.43 9.14
C LEU A 49 12.33 6.72 9.02
N VAL A 50 11.07 6.60 8.60
CA VAL A 50 10.19 7.73 8.31
C VAL A 50 8.79 7.46 8.88
N PRO A 51 8.55 7.75 10.18
CA PRO A 51 7.31 7.39 10.87
C PRO A 51 6.02 7.98 10.28
N VAL A 52 6.12 9.03 9.45
CA VAL A 52 4.96 9.59 8.75
C VAL A 52 4.32 8.58 7.79
N ILE A 53 5.08 7.63 7.25
CA ILE A 53 4.54 6.56 6.40
C ILE A 53 3.50 5.73 7.17
N GLY A 54 3.82 5.36 8.41
CA GLY A 54 2.89 4.64 9.29
C GLY A 54 1.62 5.44 9.59
N LYS A 55 1.73 6.77 9.73
CA LYS A 55 0.57 7.66 9.90
C LYS A 55 -0.33 7.68 8.67
N VAL A 56 0.25 7.75 7.47
CA VAL A 56 -0.50 7.70 6.21
C VAL A 56 -1.22 6.36 6.08
N LEU A 57 -0.53 5.24 6.32
CA LEU A 57 -1.11 3.90 6.24
C LEU A 57 -2.23 3.69 7.26
N ALA A 58 -2.07 4.17 8.49
CA ALA A 58 -3.12 4.12 9.50
C ALA A 58 -4.36 4.92 9.06
N ALA A 59 -4.16 6.16 8.61
CA ALA A 59 -5.25 7.01 8.13
C ALA A 59 -5.99 6.36 6.95
N MET A 60 -5.27 5.76 6.00
CA MET A 60 -5.89 5.08 4.86
C MET A 60 -6.63 3.78 5.25
N SER A 61 -6.12 3.05 6.25
CA SER A 61 -6.72 1.78 6.70
C SER A 61 -8.03 1.98 7.48
N GLU A 62 -8.29 3.19 7.96
CA GLU A 62 -9.52 3.55 8.68
C GLU A 62 -10.61 4.11 7.74
N LEU A 63 -10.31 4.27 6.44
CA LEU A 63 -11.27 4.83 5.48
C LEU A 63 -12.46 3.89 5.24
N PRO A 64 -13.68 4.44 5.04
CA PRO A 64 -14.83 3.62 4.68
C PRO A 64 -14.56 2.84 3.38
N GLN A 65 -14.98 1.57 3.35
CA GLN A 65 -14.90 0.69 2.16
C GLN A 65 -13.48 0.37 1.68
N VAL A 66 -12.43 0.74 2.43
CA VAL A 66 -11.06 0.34 2.08
C VAL A 66 -10.94 -1.18 2.11
N ARG A 67 -10.32 -1.75 1.08
CA ARG A 67 -10.06 -3.19 0.98
C ARG A 67 -8.62 -3.54 1.33
N LEU A 68 -7.68 -2.65 1.01
CA LEU A 68 -6.26 -2.82 1.30
C LEU A 68 -5.60 -1.45 1.33
N ALA A 69 -4.71 -1.20 2.29
CA ALA A 69 -3.81 -0.05 2.30
C ALA A 69 -2.35 -0.52 2.47
N ARG A 70 -1.45 -0.05 1.60
CA ARG A 70 -0.05 -0.50 1.56
C ARG A 70 0.89 0.58 1.02
N MET A 71 2.17 0.44 1.34
CA MET A 71 3.26 1.17 0.69
C MET A 71 3.65 0.52 -0.64
N SER A 72 3.89 1.33 -1.67
CA SER A 72 4.38 0.85 -2.97
C SER A 72 5.90 0.75 -2.98
N GLY A 73 6.44 -0.44 -3.27
CA GLY A 73 7.88 -0.70 -3.36
C GLY A 73 8.62 -0.32 -2.07
N SER A 74 9.70 0.46 -2.18
CA SER A 74 10.45 0.97 -1.02
C SER A 74 9.88 2.28 -0.44
N GLY A 75 8.70 2.71 -0.91
CA GLY A 75 8.07 3.96 -0.48
C GLY A 75 8.66 5.23 -1.11
N ALA A 76 8.19 6.42 -0.72
CA ALA A 76 7.23 6.68 0.37
C ALA A 76 5.75 6.69 -0.06
N THR A 77 5.45 6.48 -1.34
CA THR A 77 4.08 6.48 -1.85
C THR A 77 3.27 5.34 -1.20
N CYS A 78 2.15 5.71 -0.59
CA CYS A 78 1.15 4.79 -0.07
C CYS A 78 -0.09 4.80 -0.97
N PHE A 79 -0.80 3.68 -1.01
CA PHE A 79 -2.02 3.53 -1.79
C PHE A 79 -3.06 2.74 -1.00
N ALA A 80 -4.33 2.94 -1.37
CA ALA A 80 -5.43 2.14 -0.90
C ALA A 80 -6.27 1.64 -2.09
N LEU A 81 -6.80 0.42 -1.98
CA LEU A 81 -7.65 -0.21 -2.98
C LEU A 81 -9.09 -0.24 -2.49
N PHE A 82 -10.01 -0.03 -3.43
CA PHE A 82 -11.45 0.00 -3.23
C PHE A 82 -12.12 -0.80 -4.36
N ASP A 83 -13.31 -1.34 -4.11
CA ASP A 83 -14.05 -2.08 -5.14
C ASP A 83 -14.61 -1.18 -6.25
N THR A 84 -14.80 0.12 -5.97
CA THR A 84 -15.39 1.07 -6.92
C THR A 84 -14.63 2.38 -6.98
N ARG A 85 -14.76 3.05 -8.12
CA ARG A 85 -14.23 4.39 -8.35
C ARG A 85 -14.82 5.41 -7.37
N ASP A 86 -16.14 5.40 -7.20
CA ASP A 86 -16.85 6.32 -6.30
C ASP A 86 -16.33 6.22 -4.85
N ALA A 87 -16.06 5.00 -4.35
CA ALA A 87 -15.50 4.82 -3.01
C ALA A 87 -14.09 5.42 -2.90
N ALA A 88 -13.26 5.27 -3.95
CA ALA A 88 -11.92 5.86 -3.98
C ALA A 88 -11.97 7.40 -4.05
N ASP A 89 -12.93 7.98 -4.78
CA ASP A 89 -13.11 9.44 -4.85
C ASP A 89 -13.54 10.01 -3.48
N VAL A 90 -14.53 9.41 -2.81
CA VAL A 90 -14.95 9.81 -1.45
C VAL A 90 -13.78 9.68 -0.46
N ALA A 91 -13.03 8.59 -0.51
CA ALA A 91 -11.84 8.39 0.30
C ALA A 91 -10.77 9.47 0.09
N ALA A 92 -10.56 9.91 -1.16
CA ALA A 92 -9.63 10.99 -1.47
C ALA A 92 -10.11 12.34 -0.94
N GLU A 93 -11.41 12.63 -0.99
CA GLU A 93 -12.02 13.82 -0.40
C GLU A 93 -11.87 13.83 1.13
N ASP A 94 -12.16 12.71 1.80
CA ASP A 94 -12.04 12.56 3.25
C ASP A 94 -10.59 12.78 3.73
N ILE A 95 -9.60 12.20 3.01
CA ILE A 95 -8.18 12.42 3.32
C ILE A 95 -7.79 13.87 3.10
N ALA A 96 -8.20 14.49 1.98
CA ALA A 96 -7.88 15.88 1.69
C ALA A 96 -8.49 16.85 2.71
N ALA A 97 -9.69 16.57 3.20
CA ALA A 97 -10.36 17.37 4.23
C ALA A 97 -9.70 17.20 5.61
N THR A 98 -9.30 15.98 5.96
CA THR A 98 -8.70 15.66 7.27
C THR A 98 -7.24 16.08 7.36
N TYR A 99 -6.50 15.91 6.25
CA TYR A 99 -5.07 16.18 6.14
C TYR A 99 -4.80 17.13 4.95
N PRO A 100 -5.10 18.44 5.08
CA PRO A 100 -5.06 19.39 3.97
C PRO A 100 -3.66 19.60 3.37
N ASP A 101 -2.60 19.28 4.13
CA ASP A 101 -1.21 19.36 3.66
C ASP A 101 -0.77 18.12 2.85
N TRP A 102 -1.60 17.08 2.79
CA TRP A 102 -1.27 15.84 2.07
C TRP A 102 -1.72 15.93 0.62
N TRP A 103 -0.90 15.38 -0.28
CA TRP A 103 -1.31 15.16 -1.66
C TRP A 103 -2.00 13.80 -1.78
N VAL A 104 -3.22 13.81 -2.31
CA VAL A 104 -4.02 12.61 -2.56
C VAL A 104 -4.75 12.71 -3.90
N ARG A 105 -4.82 11.61 -4.64
CA ARG A 105 -5.57 11.49 -5.89
C ARG A 105 -6.17 10.11 -6.03
N ALA A 106 -7.47 10.06 -6.30
CA ALA A 106 -8.16 8.85 -6.74
C ALA A 106 -7.81 8.56 -8.20
N THR A 107 -7.53 7.28 -8.48
CA THR A 107 -7.16 6.79 -9.81
C THR A 107 -7.70 5.36 -10.01
N GLU A 108 -7.69 4.91 -11.24
CA GLU A 108 -8.01 3.52 -11.62
C GLU A 108 -6.73 2.75 -11.93
N LEU A 109 -6.75 1.44 -11.68
CA LEU A 109 -5.70 0.54 -12.13
C LEU A 109 -5.85 0.35 -13.64
N GLY A 110 -4.77 0.64 -14.38
CA GLY A 110 -4.75 0.41 -15.83
C GLY A 110 -4.59 -1.07 -16.17
N ASP A 111 -4.94 -1.42 -17.40
CA ASP A 111 -4.69 -2.75 -17.95
C ASP A 111 -3.19 -2.98 -18.21
N ALA A 112 -2.75 -4.21 -17.93
CA ALA A 112 -1.44 -4.68 -18.37
C ALA A 112 -1.56 -5.11 -19.86
N ALA A 113 -1.40 -4.13 -20.76
CA ALA A 113 -1.30 -4.39 -22.20
C ALA A 113 -0.05 -5.20 -22.56
#